data_AF-A0A8J7MRI9-F1
#
_entry.id   AF-A0A8J7MRI9-F1
#
_cell.length_a   1.000
_cell.length_b   1.000
_cell.length_c   1.000
_cell.angle_alpha   90.00
_cell.angle_beta   90.00
_cell.angle_gamma   90.00
#
_symmetry.space_group_name_H-M   'P 1'
#
loop_
_entity.id
_entity.type
_entity.pdbx_description
1 polymer ?
#
loop_
_entity_poly.entity_id
_entity_poly.type
_entity_poly.pdbx_seq_one_letter_code
_entity_poly.pdbx_strand_id
1 'polypeptide(L)'
;MTLKFSVGEETPDAVLAVAEDWIRQAAEDIARTVQAVRAGGFAEVKTAEKHVRDLRAALELFIDERNRVEKLRKQVAGAVGASGLDFDAARDEIGRRLARLRDAGPGGELSGGLE
;
A
#
# COMPACT_ATOMS: atom_id res chain seq x y z
N MET A 1 10.71 -19.48 -17.34
CA MET A 1 10.89 -19.84 -15.93
C MET A 1 9.59 -19.51 -15.21
N THR A 2 8.89 -20.50 -14.67
CA THR A 2 7.58 -20.34 -14.02
C THR A 2 7.78 -20.14 -12.51
N LEU A 3 7.53 -18.93 -12.02
CA LEU A 3 7.55 -18.64 -10.58
C LEU A 3 6.17 -18.92 -9.98
N LYS A 4 6.16 -19.73 -8.92
CA LYS A 4 4.98 -20.01 -8.11
C LYS A 4 4.90 -18.94 -7.03
N PHE A 5 3.88 -18.09 -7.08
CA PHE A 5 3.57 -17.18 -5.98
C PHE A 5 2.93 -17.98 -4.84
N SER A 6 3.58 -18.01 -3.67
CA SER A 6 2.97 -18.51 -2.45
C SER A 6 2.03 -17.42 -1.93
N VAL A 7 0.73 -17.57 -2.21
CA VAL A 7 -0.30 -16.70 -1.64
C VAL A 7 -0.30 -16.92 -0.12
N GLY A 8 0.26 -15.96 0.64
CA GLY A 8 0.11 -15.92 2.09
C GLY A 8 1.24 -15.30 2.91
N GLU A 9 2.49 -15.28 2.42
CA GLU A 9 3.65 -14.88 3.26
C GLU A 9 4.35 -13.58 2.86
N GLU A 10 4.18 -13.10 1.63
CA GLU A 10 4.82 -11.88 1.15
C GLU A 10 3.89 -10.67 1.31
N THR A 11 4.42 -9.58 1.91
CA THR A 11 3.67 -8.32 2.00
C THR A 11 3.44 -7.76 0.60
N PRO A 12 2.31 -7.07 0.34
CA PRO A 12 2.04 -6.46 -0.96
C PRO A 12 3.16 -5.56 -1.48
N ASP A 13 3.87 -4.88 -0.57
CA ASP A 13 5.02 -4.03 -0.89
C ASP A 13 6.24 -4.85 -1.38
N ALA A 14 6.45 -6.06 -0.87
CA ALA A 14 7.52 -6.94 -1.32
C ALA A 14 7.27 -7.44 -2.76
N VAL A 15 6.03 -7.84 -3.06
CA VAL A 15 5.62 -8.26 -4.41
C VAL A 15 5.78 -7.10 -5.42
N LEU A 16 5.43 -5.88 -5.00
CA LEU A 16 5.60 -4.69 -5.83
C LEU A 16 7.07 -4.38 -6.13
N ALA A 17 7.95 -4.48 -5.12
CA ALA A 17 9.38 -4.23 -5.29
C ALA A 17 10.03 -5.21 -6.28
N VAL A 18 9.62 -6.49 -6.24
CA VAL A 18 10.08 -7.51 -7.21
C VAL A 18 9.62 -7.17 -8.64
N ALA A 19 8.37 -6.74 -8.79
CA ALA A 19 7.84 -6.35 -10.09
C ALA A 19 8.54 -5.10 -10.67
N GLU A 20 8.87 -4.12 -9.84
CA GLU A 20 9.63 -2.93 -10.26
C GLU A 20 11.04 -3.28 -10.75
N ASP A 21 11.71 -4.21 -10.08
CA ASP A 21 13.03 -4.68 -10.48
C ASP A 21 12.99 -5.41 -11.83
N TRP A 22 11.98 -6.26 -12.06
CA TRP A 22 11.79 -6.92 -13.35
C TRP A 22 11.50 -5.96 -14.49
N ILE A 23 10.71 -4.91 -14.24
CA ILE A 23 10.43 -3.89 -15.25
C ILE A 23 11.71 -3.12 -15.61
N ARG A 24 12.54 -2.80 -14.61
CA ARG A 24 13.84 -2.17 -14.85
C ARG A 24 14.74 -3.05 -15.71
N GLN A 25 14.87 -4.33 -15.36
CA GLN A 25 15.68 -5.28 -16.13
C GLN A 25 15.18 -5.42 -17.57
N ALA A 26 13.86 -5.51 -17.77
CA ALA A 26 13.27 -5.59 -19.10
C ALA A 26 13.50 -4.32 -19.93
N ALA A 27 13.47 -3.13 -19.30
CA ALA A 27 13.78 -1.87 -19.97
C ALA A 27 15.24 -1.82 -20.45
N GLU A 28 16.17 -2.32 -19.62
CA GLU A 28 17.59 -2.42 -20.00
C GLU A 28 17.82 -3.40 -21.16
N ASP A 29 17.14 -4.55 -21.15
CA ASP A 29 17.23 -5.54 -22.24
C ASP A 29 16.71 -4.98 -23.57
N ILE A 30 15.62 -4.22 -23.54
CA ILE A 30 15.14 -3.52 -24.74
C ILE A 30 16.16 -2.49 -25.22
N ALA A 31 16.72 -1.69 -24.32
CA ALA A 31 17.72 -0.70 -24.69
C ALA A 31 18.93 -1.35 -25.38
N ARG A 32 19.43 -2.48 -24.83
CA ARG A 32 20.51 -3.28 -25.43
C ARG A 32 20.13 -3.80 -26.83
N THR A 33 18.91 -4.32 -26.97
CA THR A 33 18.41 -4.86 -28.24
C THR A 33 18.29 -3.77 -29.32
N VAL A 34 17.79 -2.59 -28.95
CA VAL A 34 17.69 -1.43 -29.85
C VAL A 34 19.08 -1.00 -30.34
N GLN A 35 20.10 -1.02 -29.49
CA GLN A 35 21.47 -0.68 -29.90
C GLN A 35 22.05 -1.72 -30.86
N ALA A 36 21.82 -3.02 -30.62
CA ALA A 36 22.27 -4.09 -31.51
C ALA A 36 21.63 -4.00 -32.91
N VAL A 37 20.34 -3.68 -32.98
CA VAL A 37 19.63 -3.45 -34.26
C VAL A 37 20.20 -2.23 -34.99
N ARG A 38 20.45 -1.11 -34.29
CA ARG A 38 21.08 0.09 -34.87
C ARG A 38 22.48 -0.17 -35.43
N ALA A 39 23.21 -1.13 -34.84
CA ALA A 39 24.54 -1.55 -35.30
C ALA A 39 24.52 -2.53 -36.49
N GLY A 40 23.35 -2.84 -37.06
CA GLY A 40 23.22 -3.70 -38.23
C GLY A 40 22.97 -5.18 -37.92
N GLY A 41 22.68 -5.54 -36.66
CA GLY A 41 22.29 -6.88 -36.25
C GLY A 41 20.81 -7.17 -36.59
N PHE A 42 20.52 -7.54 -37.84
CA PHE A 42 19.13 -7.72 -38.31
C PHE A 42 18.55 -9.14 -38.11
N ALA A 43 19.35 -10.12 -37.66
CA ALA A 43 18.91 -11.51 -37.51
C ALA A 43 17.75 -11.68 -36.48
N GLU A 44 17.54 -10.70 -35.61
CA GLU A 44 16.60 -10.78 -34.48
C GLU A 44 15.49 -9.71 -34.51
N VAL A 45 15.39 -8.89 -35.56
CA VAL A 45 14.51 -7.69 -35.60
C VAL A 45 13.02 -8.02 -35.41
N LYS A 46 12.53 -9.11 -36.03
CA LYS A 46 11.13 -9.54 -35.84
C LYS A 46 10.86 -10.02 -34.42
N THR A 47 11.85 -10.67 -33.80
CA THR A 47 11.78 -11.14 -32.41
C THR A 47 11.83 -9.94 -31.45
N ALA A 48 12.68 -8.95 -31.75
CA ALA A 48 12.77 -7.68 -31.02
C ALA A 48 11.47 -6.89 -31.05
N GLU A 49 10.82 -6.74 -32.20
CA GLU A 49 9.50 -6.08 -32.29
C GLU A 49 8.43 -6.77 -31.43
N LYS A 50 8.44 -8.11 -31.39
CA LYS A 50 7.54 -8.87 -30.54
C LYS A 50 7.84 -8.61 -29.06
N HIS A 51 9.11 -8.69 -28.66
CA HIS A 51 9.51 -8.42 -27.27
C HIS A 51 9.17 -6.99 -26.81
N VAL A 52 9.32 -5.99 -27.68
CA VAL A 52 8.90 -4.62 -27.38
C VAL A 52 7.39 -4.52 -27.18
N ARG A 53 6.58 -5.19 -28.01
CA ARG A 53 5.12 -5.24 -27.85
C ARG A 53 4.72 -5.95 -26.56
N ASP A 54 5.34 -7.08 -26.26
CA ASP A 54 5.07 -7.87 -25.06
C ASP A 54 5.43 -7.08 -23.79
N LEU A 55 6.57 -6.36 -23.78
CA LEU A 55 6.92 -5.49 -22.65
C LEU A 55 5.93 -4.34 -22.49
N ARG A 56 5.51 -3.71 -23.59
CA ARG A 56 4.53 -2.62 -23.53
C ARG A 56 3.22 -3.09 -22.90
N ALA A 57 2.74 -4.27 -23.28
CA ALA A 57 1.55 -4.87 -22.67
C ALA A 57 1.74 -5.19 -21.18
N ALA A 58 2.90 -5.71 -20.79
CA ALA A 58 3.23 -5.97 -19.39
C ALA A 58 3.30 -4.67 -18.56
N LEU A 59 3.85 -3.59 -19.13
CA LEU A 59 3.93 -2.30 -18.46
C LEU A 59 2.55 -1.65 -18.29
N GLU A 60 1.68 -1.74 -19.30
CA GLU A 60 0.30 -1.28 -19.23
C GLU A 60 -0.47 -2.01 -18.11
N LEU A 61 -0.31 -3.34 -18.00
CA LEU A 61 -0.90 -4.14 -16.92
C LEU A 61 -0.37 -3.72 -15.53
N PHE A 62 0.94 -3.49 -15.41
CA PHE A 62 1.55 -3.06 -14.15
C PHE A 62 1.04 -1.70 -13.69
N ILE A 63 0.90 -0.75 -14.62
CA ILE A 63 0.35 0.58 -14.32
C ILE A 63 -1.10 0.46 -13.82
N ASP A 64 -1.90 -0.39 -14.43
CA ASP A 64 -3.28 -0.63 -14.01
C ASP A 64 -3.35 -1.22 -12.60
N GLU A 65 -2.53 -2.24 -12.32
CA GLU A 65 -2.49 -2.86 -10.99
C GLU A 65 -2.02 -1.86 -9.92
N ARG A 66 -1.00 -1.04 -10.20
CA ARG A 66 -0.56 0.02 -9.29
C ARG A 66 -1.68 1.00 -8.98
N ASN A 67 -2.43 1.43 -9.99
CA ASN A 67 -3.56 2.34 -9.81
C ASN A 67 -4.67 1.68 -8.96
N ARG A 68 -4.90 0.37 -9.13
CA ARG A 68 -5.86 -0.41 -8.34
C ARG A 68 -5.45 -0.50 -6.87
N VAL A 69 -4.19 -0.81 -6.60
CA VAL A 69 -3.63 -0.85 -5.23
C VAL A 69 -3.77 0.51 -4.55
N GLU A 70 -3.39 1.59 -5.23
CA GLU A 70 -3.51 2.96 -4.69
C GLU A 70 -4.97 3.34 -4.39
N LYS A 71 -5.91 2.93 -5.25
CA LYS A 71 -7.34 3.13 -4.99
C LYS A 71 -7.81 2.37 -3.76
N LEU A 72 -7.42 1.11 -3.60
CA LEU A 72 -7.75 0.30 -2.42
C LEU A 72 -7.14 0.90 -1.15
N ARG A 73 -5.89 1.36 -1.20
CA ARG A 73 -5.21 2.02 -0.07
C ARG A 73 -5.98 3.25 0.40
N LYS A 74 -6.44 4.09 -0.54
CA LYS A 74 -7.27 5.27 -0.23
C LYS A 74 -8.64 4.90 0.34
N GLN A 75 -9.27 3.84 -0.16
CA GLN A 75 -10.55 3.36 0.37
C GLN A 75 -10.43 2.85 1.80
N VAL A 76 -9.37 2.09 2.11
CA VAL A 76 -9.09 1.62 3.47
C VAL A 76 -8.79 2.79 4.39
N ALA A 77 -7.92 3.73 3.98
CA ALA A 77 -7.63 4.93 4.77
C ALA A 77 -8.87 5.82 4.99
N GLY A 78 -9.71 5.97 3.96
CA GLY A 78 -10.99 6.68 4.05
C GLY A 78 -12.01 5.98 4.97
N ALA A 79 -12.00 4.64 5.01
CA ALA A 79 -12.83 3.86 5.92
C ALA A 79 -12.41 4.02 7.39
N VAL A 80 -11.10 4.14 7.65
CA VAL A 80 -10.57 4.42 9.01
C VAL A 80 -10.94 5.84 9.50
N GLY A 81 -11.17 6.79 8.59
CA GLY A 81 -11.63 8.15 8.90
C GLY A 81 -13.15 8.36 8.87
N ALA A 82 -13.94 7.38 8.43
CA ALA A 82 -15.39 7.51 8.27
C ALA A 82 -16.16 7.40 9.60
N SER A 83 -15.58 6.76 10.62
CA SER A 83 -16.05 6.89 12.01
C SER A 83 -15.33 8.06 12.67
N GLY A 84 -15.65 9.28 12.27
CA GLY A 84 -15.14 10.48 12.93
C GLY A 84 -15.44 10.42 14.43
N LEU A 85 -14.45 10.76 15.26
CA LEU A 85 -14.68 10.92 16.70
C LEU A 85 -15.68 12.06 16.90
N ASP A 86 -16.81 11.77 17.54
CA ASP A 86 -17.77 12.80 17.95
C ASP A 86 -17.18 13.56 19.14
N PHE A 87 -16.49 14.65 18.84
CA PHE A 87 -15.85 15.49 19.85
C PHE A 87 -16.87 16.23 20.72
N ASP A 88 -18.09 16.45 20.24
CA ASP A 88 -19.15 17.07 21.03
C ASP A 88 -19.68 16.08 22.07
N ALA A 89 -19.98 14.84 21.68
CA ALA A 89 -20.35 13.78 22.61
C ALA A 89 -19.22 13.45 23.60
N ALA A 90 -17.96 13.46 23.15
CA ALA A 90 -16.80 13.26 24.02
C ALA A 90 -16.66 14.41 25.03
N ARG A 91 -16.87 15.66 24.60
CA ARG A 91 -16.85 16.84 25.47
C ARG A 91 -17.94 16.78 26.53
N ASP A 92 -19.16 16.40 26.14
CA ASP A 92 -20.28 16.22 27.06
C ASP A 92 -19.98 15.16 28.11
N GLU A 93 -19.39 14.03 27.72
CA GLU A 93 -19.02 12.96 28.64
C GLU A 93 -17.92 13.40 29.62
N ILE A 94 -16.89 14.12 29.16
CA ILE A 94 -15.86 14.71 30.02
C ILE A 94 -16.49 15.70 31.01
N GLY A 95 -17.39 16.57 30.54
CA GLY A 95 -18.09 17.54 31.38
C GLY A 95 -18.89 16.86 32.50
N ARG A 96 -19.65 15.81 32.18
CA ARG A 96 -20.39 15.01 33.18
C ARG A 96 -19.46 14.38 34.22
N ARG A 97 -18.34 13.79 33.80
CA ARG A 97 -17.37 13.18 34.73
C ARG A 97 -16.74 14.22 35.66
N LEU A 98 -16.37 15.38 35.13
CA LEU A 98 -15.83 16.48 35.94
C LEU A 98 -16.86 17.03 36.92
N ALA A 99 -18.13 17.14 36.53
CA ALA A 99 -19.21 17.54 37.43
C ALA A 99 -19.33 16.54 38.60
N ARG A 100 -19.38 15.24 38.31
CA ARG A 100 -19.39 14.20 39.37
C ARG A 100 -18.19 14.28 40.30
N LEU A 101 -16.99 14.53 39.77
CA LEU A 101 -15.79 14.69 40.59
C LEU A 101 -15.85 15.94 41.50
N ARG A 102 -16.46 17.03 41.03
CA ARG A 102 -16.68 18.22 41.86
C ARG A 102 -17.73 17.97 42.93
N ASP A 103 -18.81 17.28 42.58
CA ASP A 103 -19.90 16.94 43.51
C ASP A 103 -19.43 15.96 44.60
N ALA A 104 -18.46 15.09 44.31
CA ALA A 104 -17.86 14.17 45.28
C ALA A 104 -17.02 14.88 46.38
N GLY A 105 -16.69 16.17 46.22
CA GLY A 105 -15.91 16.94 47.19
C GLY A 105 -14.45 16.46 47.37
N PRO A 106 -13.61 17.21 48.10
CA PRO A 106 -12.25 16.78 48.45
C PRO A 106 -12.34 15.84 49.66
N GLY A 107 -12.79 14.61 49.47
CA GLY A 107 -13.10 13.74 50.60
C GLY A 107 -13.44 12.31 50.23
N GLY A 108 -12.60 11.68 49.40
CA GLY A 108 -12.52 10.23 49.43
C GLY A 108 -11.79 9.82 50.70
N GLU A 109 -12.48 9.74 51.84
CA GLU A 109 -12.00 8.93 52.95
C GLU A 109 -11.81 7.52 52.38
N LEU A 110 -10.54 7.13 52.24
CA LEU A 110 -10.17 5.76 52.01
C LEU A 110 -10.81 4.96 53.14
N SER A 111 -11.84 4.18 52.84
CA SER A 111 -12.33 3.15 53.75
C SER A 111 -11.22 2.09 53.88
N GLY A 112 -10.26 2.40 54.73
CA GLY A 112 -9.15 1.57 55.13
C GLY A 112 -9.34 1.20 56.60
N GLY A 113 -9.77 -0.05 56.80
CA GLY A 113 -9.47 -0.90 57.95
C GLY A 113 -9.70 -0.34 59.34
N LEU A 114 -10.86 -0.64 59.93
CA LEU A 114 -10.91 -0.96 61.35
C LEU A 114 -10.84 -2.48 61.49
N GLU A 115 -9.76 -2.90 62.15
CA GLU A 115 -9.50 -4.14 62.92
C GLU A 115 -10.26 -5.43 62.59
#